data_AF-A0A6A7ACL6-F1
#
_entry.id   AF-A0A6A7ACL6-F1
#
_cell.length_a   1.000
_cell.length_b   1.000
_cell.length_c   1.000
_cell.angle_alpha   90.00
_cell.angle_beta   90.00
_cell.angle_gamma   90.00
#
_symmetry.space_group_name_H-M   'P 1'
#
loop_
_entity.id
_entity.type
_entity.pdbx_description
1 polymer ?
#
loop_
_entity_poly.entity_id
_entity_poly.type
_entity_poly.pdbx_seq_one_letter_code
_entity_poly.pdbx_strand_id
1 'polypeptide(L)'
;MASRKPRLVWIDTKEISGERGYFNPELDELLHVPGNEGYIGRGLHCVQGNTLRGREQTLDTLNIWYIDNFAINNLQTNQSLHGTLPTLIGDAWGEMIWKGPMVAVLKVGNELDPRQFTDITLTAYRDAIDFLGYYRDGYGSMVHGIGAKDYFSQKLLGGRAGKVKGVRINCLGDQAGDPSRQLLQVDVPKAHPLFNLESDDPLDIVQYLDMQWVLKSYGGKHGSSIQDDGEQHLADNPLVRLLLLQVQEEDEEWGEVSQRRLAHARGSVLVVDRAKRDLEISMVHAMCRMIEEVVVPLIAANCNRGKRGRKAVLEAITLDKLREFIKD
;
A
#
# COMPACT_ATOMS: atom_id res chain seq x y z
N MET A 1 29.62 -9.97 1.35
CA MET A 1 28.31 -10.30 0.74
C MET A 1 27.65 -9.02 0.28
N ALA A 2 27.41 -8.86 -1.02
CA ALA A 2 26.86 -7.63 -1.58
C ALA A 2 25.44 -7.35 -1.05
N SER A 3 25.17 -6.08 -0.74
CA SER A 3 23.89 -5.57 -0.25
C SER A 3 22.73 -5.91 -1.20
N ARG A 4 21.74 -6.69 -0.73
CA ARG A 4 20.51 -7.09 -1.45
C ARG A 4 19.42 -6.00 -1.53
N LYS A 5 19.81 -4.73 -1.55
CA LYS A 5 18.87 -3.60 -1.67
C LYS A 5 18.85 -3.08 -3.11
N PRO A 6 17.71 -2.55 -3.61
CA PRO A 6 17.68 -1.83 -4.88
C PRO A 6 18.69 -0.68 -4.85
N ARG A 7 19.45 -0.48 -5.94
CA ARG A 7 20.43 0.61 -6.06
C ARG A 7 20.19 1.34 -7.37
N LEU A 8 20.22 2.65 -7.32
CA LEU A 8 20.40 3.48 -8.51
C LEU A 8 21.87 3.35 -8.94
N VAL A 9 22.10 3.00 -10.21
CA VAL A 9 23.43 2.78 -10.78
C VAL A 9 23.49 3.57 -12.08
N TRP A 10 24.59 4.29 -12.28
CA TRP A 10 24.89 4.93 -13.55
C TRP A 10 25.21 3.84 -14.57
N ILE A 11 24.54 3.88 -15.73
CA ILE A 11 24.73 2.91 -16.80
C ILE A 11 25.42 3.61 -17.96
N ASP A 12 26.57 3.09 -18.36
CA ASP A 12 27.25 3.54 -19.56
C ASP A 12 26.46 3.13 -20.80
N THR A 13 26.40 4.06 -21.77
CA THR A 13 25.71 3.85 -23.04
C THR A 13 26.69 4.08 -24.18
N LYS A 14 26.55 3.30 -25.25
CA LYS A 14 27.40 3.41 -26.44
C LYS A 14 26.55 3.68 -27.65
N GLU A 15 27.11 4.47 -28.57
CA GLU A 15 26.47 4.72 -29.87
C GLU A 15 26.42 3.40 -30.65
N ILE A 16 25.25 3.08 -31.20
CA ILE A 16 25.05 1.86 -31.98
C ILE A 16 25.77 2.01 -33.31
N SER A 17 26.60 1.02 -33.65
CA SER A 17 27.29 0.99 -34.94
C SER A 17 26.28 0.96 -36.08
N GLY A 18 26.34 1.97 -36.96
CA GLY A 18 25.43 2.11 -38.11
C GLY A 18 24.24 3.04 -37.89
N GLU A 19 23.95 3.46 -36.66
CA GLU A 19 22.81 4.33 -36.33
C GLU A 19 23.27 5.58 -35.57
N ARG A 20 23.72 6.57 -36.32
CA ARG A 20 24.32 7.78 -35.74
C ARG A 20 23.34 8.51 -34.82
N GLY A 21 23.76 8.74 -33.59
CA GLY A 21 23.00 9.39 -32.53
C GLY A 21 22.10 8.47 -31.70
N TYR A 22 22.01 7.16 -32.04
CA TYR A 22 21.33 6.19 -31.19
C TYR A 22 22.29 5.63 -30.16
N PHE A 23 21.94 5.77 -28.89
CA PHE A 23 22.69 5.17 -27.80
C PHE A 23 21.88 4.02 -27.21
N ASN A 24 22.56 2.96 -26.79
CA ASN A 24 21.96 1.91 -25.95
C ASN A 24 22.89 1.54 -24.78
N PRO A 25 22.33 1.13 -23.63
CA PRO A 25 23.11 0.58 -22.53
C PRO A 25 23.78 -0.74 -22.94
N GLU A 26 24.92 -1.07 -22.33
CA GLU A 26 25.55 -2.39 -22.51
C GLU A 26 24.76 -3.47 -21.76
N LEU A 27 23.72 -3.98 -22.43
CA LEU A 27 22.79 -4.96 -21.84
C LEU A 27 23.43 -6.33 -21.61
N ASP A 28 24.53 -6.67 -22.30
CA ASP A 28 25.24 -7.95 -22.13
C ASP A 28 25.80 -8.11 -20.72
N GLU A 29 26.32 -7.04 -20.13
CA GLU A 29 26.82 -7.06 -18.76
C GLU A 29 25.67 -6.97 -17.74
N LEU A 30 24.67 -6.12 -18.00
CA LEU A 30 23.60 -5.83 -17.04
C LEU A 30 22.54 -6.94 -16.96
N LEU A 31 22.28 -7.64 -18.06
CA LEU A 31 21.32 -8.73 -18.16
C LEU A 31 22.02 -10.09 -18.28
N HIS A 32 23.19 -10.23 -17.65
CA HIS A 32 23.93 -11.48 -17.59
C HIS A 32 23.32 -12.44 -16.55
N VAL A 33 23.26 -13.73 -16.89
CA VAL A 33 22.89 -14.81 -15.96
C VAL A 33 24.06 -15.77 -15.83
N PRO A 34 24.68 -15.89 -14.63
CA PRO A 34 25.80 -16.79 -14.42
C PRO A 34 25.49 -18.23 -14.85
N GLY A 35 26.44 -18.88 -15.54
CA GLY A 35 26.30 -20.25 -16.03
C GLY A 35 25.52 -20.40 -17.34
N ASN A 36 25.11 -19.31 -17.98
CA ASN A 36 24.56 -19.31 -19.33
C ASN A 36 25.58 -18.63 -20.26
N GLU A 37 26.16 -19.40 -21.20
CA GLU A 37 27.10 -18.90 -22.20
C GLU A 37 26.36 -18.47 -23.48
N GLY A 38 26.77 -17.34 -24.05
CA GLY A 38 26.21 -16.80 -25.29
C GLY A 38 25.09 -15.77 -25.10
N TYR A 39 24.46 -15.37 -26.20
CA TYR A 39 23.42 -14.35 -26.20
C TYR A 39 22.14 -14.87 -25.55
N ILE A 40 21.61 -14.08 -24.61
CA ILE A 40 20.34 -14.31 -23.94
C ILE A 40 19.28 -13.42 -24.59
N GLY A 41 18.14 -14.00 -24.97
CA GLY A 41 17.00 -13.25 -25.48
C GLY A 41 16.54 -12.16 -24.49
N ARG A 42 16.25 -10.96 -25.01
CA ARG A 42 15.81 -9.81 -24.21
C ARG A 42 14.47 -9.32 -24.70
N GLY A 43 13.52 -9.23 -23.79
CA GLY A 43 12.31 -8.46 -24.01
C GLY A 43 12.59 -6.97 -23.80
N LEU A 44 11.87 -6.14 -24.55
CA LEU A 44 11.83 -4.68 -24.37
C LEU A 44 10.37 -4.24 -24.31
N HIS A 45 10.04 -3.45 -23.30
CA HIS A 45 8.82 -2.66 -23.27
C HIS A 45 9.12 -1.17 -23.27
N CYS A 46 8.45 -0.44 -24.16
CA CYS A 46 8.44 1.01 -24.19
C CYS A 46 7.18 1.52 -23.49
N VAL A 47 7.36 2.32 -22.44
CA VAL A 47 6.30 2.86 -21.59
C VAL A 47 6.27 4.37 -21.79
N GLN A 48 5.20 4.85 -22.41
CA GLN A 48 5.03 6.24 -22.84
C GLN A 48 3.97 6.97 -22.03
N GLY A 49 3.47 6.35 -20.96
CA GLY A 49 2.33 6.81 -20.18
C GLY A 49 2.12 5.95 -18.94
N ASN A 50 1.36 6.49 -17.99
CA ASN A 50 0.86 5.76 -16.84
C ASN A 50 -0.59 6.19 -16.52
N THR A 51 -1.55 5.46 -17.08
CA THR A 51 -2.99 5.71 -16.90
C THR A 51 -3.44 5.55 -15.45
N LEU A 52 -2.81 4.67 -14.65
CA LEU A 52 -3.07 4.55 -13.20
C LEU A 52 -2.78 5.85 -12.44
N ARG A 53 -1.93 6.71 -13.00
CA ARG A 53 -1.55 8.01 -12.43
C ARG A 53 -2.20 9.17 -13.15
N GLY A 54 -3.19 8.91 -14.03
CA GLY A 54 -3.88 9.94 -14.80
C GLY A 54 -3.01 10.57 -15.90
N ARG A 55 -1.91 9.93 -16.29
CA ARG A 55 -1.04 10.40 -17.38
C ARG A 55 -1.14 9.44 -18.55
N GLU A 56 -1.95 9.76 -19.55
CA GLU A 56 -2.02 8.94 -20.77
C GLU A 56 -0.72 8.98 -21.57
N GLN A 57 0.02 10.10 -21.46
CA GLN A 57 1.31 10.30 -22.09
C GLN A 57 2.31 10.94 -21.13
N THR A 58 3.59 10.63 -21.30
CA THR A 58 4.74 11.27 -20.64
C THR A 58 5.56 12.09 -21.63
N LEU A 59 6.40 12.99 -21.13
CA LEU A 59 7.34 13.73 -21.98
C LEU A 59 8.41 12.80 -22.58
N ASP A 60 8.85 11.85 -21.75
CA ASP A 60 9.96 10.95 -22.01
C ASP A 60 9.47 9.50 -22.01
N THR A 61 10.12 8.64 -22.80
CA THR A 61 9.79 7.21 -22.91
C THR A 61 10.66 6.40 -21.95
N LEU A 62 10.02 5.58 -21.14
CA LEU A 62 10.69 4.63 -20.25
C LEU A 62 10.87 3.29 -20.98
N ASN A 63 12.12 2.85 -21.15
CA ASN A 63 12.43 1.54 -21.70
C ASN A 63 12.75 0.56 -20.56
N ILE A 64 12.07 -0.58 -20.56
CA ILE A 64 12.28 -1.66 -19.59
C ILE A 64 12.73 -2.90 -20.34
N TRP A 65 14.00 -3.27 -20.14
CA TRP A 65 14.54 -4.54 -20.61
C TRP A 65 14.52 -5.59 -19.51
N TYR A 66 14.21 -6.80 -19.93
CA TYR A 66 14.21 -7.98 -19.08
C TYR A 66 14.68 -9.19 -19.87
N ILE A 67 15.07 -10.23 -19.16
CA ILE A 67 15.47 -11.48 -19.77
C ILE A 67 14.23 -12.26 -20.18
N ASP A 68 14.17 -12.65 -21.45
CA ASP A 68 13.11 -13.52 -21.94
C ASP A 68 13.33 -14.95 -21.41
N ASN A 69 12.30 -15.51 -20.78
CA ASN A 69 12.44 -16.63 -19.86
C ASN A 69 12.35 -18.01 -20.54
N PHE A 70 12.09 -18.06 -21.85
CA PHE A 70 11.71 -19.29 -22.56
C PHE A 70 12.80 -20.38 -22.64
N ALA A 71 14.06 -20.12 -22.28
CA ALA A 71 15.13 -21.12 -22.42
C ALA A 71 16.26 -21.09 -21.37
N ILE A 72 16.10 -20.36 -20.26
CA ILE A 72 17.21 -20.11 -19.33
C ILE A 72 17.06 -20.93 -18.06
N ASN A 73 17.99 -21.85 -17.85
CA ASN A 73 18.07 -22.62 -16.63
C ASN A 73 18.52 -21.73 -15.46
N ASN A 74 17.91 -21.92 -14.28
CA ASN A 74 18.26 -21.28 -13.00
C ASN A 74 17.94 -19.78 -12.83
N LEU A 75 17.07 -19.19 -13.65
CA LEU A 75 16.65 -17.80 -13.47
C LEU A 75 15.88 -17.62 -12.14
N GLN A 76 16.44 -16.86 -11.21
CA GLN A 76 15.89 -16.66 -9.87
C GLN A 76 14.83 -15.56 -9.85
N THR A 77 13.83 -15.67 -8.96
CA THR A 77 12.86 -14.59 -8.71
C THR A 77 13.58 -13.30 -8.32
N ASN A 78 13.17 -12.18 -8.93
CA ASN A 78 13.75 -10.87 -8.62
C ASN A 78 13.33 -10.43 -7.21
N GLN A 79 14.24 -10.60 -6.26
CA GLN A 79 13.99 -10.30 -4.85
C GLN A 79 13.81 -8.80 -4.57
N SER A 80 14.30 -7.92 -5.44
CA SER A 80 14.08 -6.47 -5.28
C SER A 80 12.62 -6.10 -5.54
N LEU A 81 11.96 -6.79 -6.46
CA LEU A 81 10.54 -6.63 -6.75
C LEU A 81 9.66 -7.39 -5.76
N HIS A 82 10.01 -8.65 -5.50
CA HIS A 82 9.13 -9.62 -4.81
C HIS A 82 9.55 -10.00 -3.38
N GLY A 83 10.79 -9.75 -3.00
CA GLY A 83 11.39 -10.31 -1.77
C GLY A 83 11.35 -9.40 -0.54
N THR A 84 10.74 -8.22 -0.66
CA THR A 84 10.55 -7.28 0.46
C THR A 84 9.16 -7.46 1.08
N LEU A 85 8.95 -7.13 2.36
CA LEU A 85 7.62 -7.08 2.97
C LEU A 85 7.38 -5.66 3.53
N PRO A 86 6.39 -4.91 3.01
CA PRO A 86 5.60 -5.22 1.81
C PRO A 86 6.49 -5.25 0.56
N THR A 87 6.14 -6.08 -0.42
CA THR A 87 6.95 -6.18 -1.66
C THR A 87 6.81 -4.89 -2.47
N LEU A 88 7.79 -4.55 -3.31
CA LEU A 88 7.77 -3.31 -4.07
C LEU A 88 6.56 -3.23 -5.03
N ILE A 89 6.08 -4.38 -5.48
CA ILE A 89 4.86 -4.53 -6.28
C ILE A 89 3.74 -5.26 -5.52
N GLY A 90 3.82 -5.36 -4.19
CA GLY A 90 2.93 -6.20 -3.38
C GLY A 90 1.48 -5.73 -3.40
N ASP A 91 1.30 -4.49 -3.81
CA ASP A 91 0.03 -3.79 -3.92
C ASP A 91 -0.58 -3.90 -5.32
N ALA A 92 0.17 -4.51 -6.25
CA ALA A 92 -0.18 -4.66 -7.64
C ALA A 92 -0.89 -6.00 -7.91
N TRP A 93 -1.03 -6.43 -9.16
CA TRP A 93 -1.74 -7.68 -9.47
C TRP A 93 -0.94 -8.93 -9.10
N GLY A 94 0.39 -8.87 -9.22
CA GLY A 94 1.26 -9.97 -8.84
C GLY A 94 1.13 -11.23 -9.71
N GLU A 95 0.45 -11.17 -10.86
CA GLU A 95 0.27 -12.32 -11.75
C GLU A 95 1.59 -12.76 -12.40
N MET A 96 2.46 -11.82 -12.77
CA MET A 96 3.78 -12.14 -13.32
C MET A 96 4.86 -12.15 -12.23
N ILE A 97 5.48 -13.31 -12.04
CA ILE A 97 6.70 -13.43 -11.24
C ILE A 97 7.90 -13.07 -12.11
N TRP A 98 8.30 -11.80 -12.05
CA TRP A 98 9.55 -11.32 -12.65
C TRP A 98 10.77 -12.03 -12.07
N LYS A 99 11.61 -12.55 -12.98
CA LYS A 99 12.84 -13.29 -12.67
C LYS A 99 14.03 -12.61 -13.33
N GLY A 100 15.20 -12.77 -12.73
CA GLY A 100 16.46 -12.23 -13.24
C GLY A 100 16.62 -10.71 -13.06
N PRO A 101 17.77 -10.18 -13.51
CA PRO A 101 18.00 -8.74 -13.60
C PRO A 101 17.04 -8.07 -14.58
N MET A 102 16.79 -6.79 -14.34
CA MET A 102 15.96 -5.93 -15.18
C MET A 102 16.65 -4.57 -15.27
N VAL A 103 16.55 -3.94 -16.43
CA VAL A 103 17.16 -2.63 -16.68
C VAL A 103 16.04 -1.69 -17.11
N ALA A 104 15.88 -0.59 -16.38
CA ALA A 104 14.93 0.47 -16.71
C ALA A 104 15.71 1.76 -16.94
N VAL A 105 15.49 2.41 -18.09
CA VAL A 105 16.14 3.70 -18.43
C VAL A 105 15.12 4.67 -19.02
N LEU A 106 15.40 5.96 -18.89
CA LEU A 106 14.57 7.01 -19.44
C LEU A 106 15.21 7.58 -20.71
N LYS A 107 14.43 7.69 -21.78
CA LYS A 107 14.84 8.27 -23.06
C LYS A 107 14.09 9.58 -23.31
N VAL A 108 14.82 10.59 -23.77
CA VAL A 108 14.31 11.93 -24.03
C VAL A 108 13.31 11.88 -25.18
N GLY A 109 12.10 12.36 -24.93
CA GLY A 109 11.02 12.38 -25.91
C GLY A 109 10.09 11.16 -25.84
N ASN A 110 8.89 11.33 -26.39
CA ASN A 110 7.79 10.36 -26.30
C ASN A 110 7.58 9.58 -27.61
N GLU A 111 8.68 9.25 -28.29
CA GLU A 111 8.64 8.39 -29.47
C GLU A 111 8.75 6.91 -29.05
N LEU A 112 8.43 5.98 -29.96
CA LEU A 112 8.53 4.54 -29.68
C LEU A 112 9.98 4.11 -29.40
N ASP A 113 10.96 4.77 -30.02
CA ASP A 113 12.37 4.57 -29.75
C ASP A 113 13.17 5.89 -29.87
N PRO A 114 13.13 6.72 -28.82
CA PRO A 114 13.89 7.96 -28.82
C PRO A 114 15.40 7.69 -28.73
N ARG A 115 16.19 8.64 -29.20
CA ARG A 115 17.62 8.42 -29.46
C ARG A 115 18.52 8.64 -28.24
N GLN A 116 18.12 9.55 -27.37
CA GLN A 116 18.97 10.07 -26.28
C GLN A 116 18.43 9.61 -24.92
N PHE A 117 19.34 9.38 -23.99
CA PHE A 117 18.99 9.07 -22.60
C PHE A 117 18.97 10.32 -21.73
N THR A 118 18.24 10.21 -20.63
CA THR A 118 18.27 11.17 -19.53
C THR A 118 18.20 10.43 -18.21
N ASP A 119 18.43 11.16 -17.12
CA ASP A 119 18.41 10.60 -15.77
C ASP A 119 17.01 10.10 -15.41
N ILE A 120 16.95 8.94 -14.77
CA ILE A 120 15.68 8.41 -14.29
C ILE A 120 15.13 9.30 -13.18
N THR A 121 13.93 9.83 -13.40
CA THR A 121 13.22 10.60 -12.37
C THR A 121 12.53 9.67 -11.38
N LEU A 122 12.18 10.16 -10.18
CA LEU A 122 11.35 9.40 -9.23
C LEU A 122 9.99 9.00 -9.84
N THR A 123 9.46 9.83 -10.72
CA THR A 123 8.23 9.56 -11.47
C THR A 123 8.44 8.38 -12.43
N ALA A 124 9.50 8.41 -13.25
CA ALA A 124 9.83 7.31 -14.17
C ALA A 124 10.16 6.00 -13.43
N TYR A 125 10.84 6.08 -12.29
CA TYR A 125 11.05 4.94 -11.40
C TYR A 125 9.71 4.36 -10.93
N ARG A 126 8.78 5.20 -10.48
CA ARG A 126 7.45 4.71 -10.08
C ARG A 126 6.67 4.13 -11.25
N ASP A 127 6.78 4.70 -12.43
CA ASP A 127 6.15 4.20 -13.65
C ASP A 127 6.70 2.83 -14.04
N ALA A 128 8.00 2.58 -13.85
CA ALA A 128 8.58 1.24 -14.03
C ALA A 128 7.97 0.23 -13.06
N ILE A 129 7.86 0.58 -11.78
CA ILE A 129 7.28 -0.30 -10.76
C ILE A 129 5.80 -0.57 -11.03
N ASP A 130 5.02 0.46 -11.38
CA ASP A 130 3.61 0.29 -11.73
C ASP A 130 3.49 -0.56 -13.01
N PHE A 131 4.32 -0.34 -14.04
CA PHE A 131 4.31 -1.18 -15.24
C PHE A 131 4.50 -2.65 -14.90
N LEU A 132 5.55 -2.96 -14.13
CA LEU A 132 5.93 -4.32 -13.75
C LEU A 132 4.88 -4.98 -12.84
N GLY A 133 4.33 -4.24 -11.87
CA GLY A 133 3.35 -4.77 -10.94
C GLY A 133 1.99 -5.06 -11.57
N TYR A 134 1.62 -4.32 -12.61
CA TYR A 134 0.35 -4.43 -13.32
C TYR A 134 0.49 -5.08 -14.69
N TYR A 135 1.59 -5.82 -14.92
CA TYR A 135 1.83 -6.60 -16.13
C TYR A 135 1.13 -7.95 -16.05
N ARG A 136 0.49 -8.33 -17.16
CA ARG A 136 -0.11 -9.65 -17.35
C ARG A 136 0.40 -10.28 -18.63
N ASP A 137 0.89 -11.51 -18.52
CA ASP A 137 1.40 -12.23 -19.68
C ASP A 137 0.31 -12.46 -20.74
N GLY A 138 0.65 -12.29 -22.01
CA GLY A 138 -0.29 -12.32 -23.14
C GLY A 138 -1.19 -11.09 -23.33
N TYR A 139 -1.26 -10.16 -22.37
CA TYR A 139 -2.10 -8.94 -22.46
C TYR A 139 -1.28 -7.64 -22.38
N GLY A 140 -0.14 -7.66 -21.69
CA GLY A 140 0.70 -6.49 -21.42
C GLY A 140 0.37 -5.80 -20.09
N SER A 141 0.94 -4.62 -19.87
CA SER A 141 0.68 -3.84 -18.65
C SER A 141 -0.55 -2.95 -18.77
N MET A 142 -1.26 -2.77 -17.66
CA MET A 142 -2.44 -1.90 -17.59
C MET A 142 -2.11 -0.41 -17.54
N VAL A 143 -0.84 -0.05 -17.36
CA VAL A 143 -0.44 1.36 -17.28
C VAL A 143 -0.30 2.01 -18.65
N HIS A 144 -0.02 1.21 -19.70
CA HIS A 144 0.27 1.68 -21.04
C HIS A 144 0.01 0.59 -22.11
N GLY A 145 -0.31 1.00 -23.35
CA GLY A 145 -0.46 0.09 -24.49
C GLY A 145 -1.78 -0.67 -24.54
N ILE A 146 -1.75 -1.89 -25.10
CA ILE A 146 -2.95 -2.73 -25.32
C ILE A 146 -3.58 -3.12 -23.97
N GLY A 147 -2.75 -3.51 -22.99
CA GLY A 147 -3.21 -3.86 -21.65
C GLY A 147 -3.95 -2.71 -20.94
N ALA A 148 -3.60 -1.44 -21.19
CA ALA A 148 -4.35 -0.30 -20.65
C ALA A 148 -5.75 -0.10 -21.28
N LYS A 149 -5.94 -0.62 -22.50
CA LYS A 149 -7.18 -0.49 -23.29
C LYS A 149 -8.07 -1.72 -23.18
N ASP A 150 -7.60 -2.81 -22.58
CA ASP A 150 -8.38 -4.02 -22.38
C ASP A 150 -9.56 -3.76 -21.43
N TYR A 151 -10.73 -4.34 -21.74
CA TYR A 151 -11.96 -4.12 -20.98
C TYR A 151 -11.85 -4.54 -19.51
N PHE A 152 -11.14 -5.64 -19.24
CA PHE A 152 -10.94 -6.11 -17.87
C PHE A 152 -10.06 -5.15 -17.10
N SER A 153 -9.00 -4.65 -17.75
CA SER A 153 -8.11 -3.63 -17.20
C SER A 153 -8.84 -2.32 -16.94
N GLN A 154 -9.67 -1.83 -17.86
CA GLN A 154 -10.50 -0.64 -17.63
C GLN A 154 -11.51 -0.81 -16.50
N LYS A 155 -12.15 -1.98 -16.38
CA LYS A 155 -13.08 -2.28 -15.28
C LYS A 155 -12.37 -2.31 -13.92
N LEU A 156 -11.18 -2.90 -13.87
CA LEU A 156 -10.37 -2.97 -12.65
C LEU A 156 -9.75 -1.61 -12.30
N LEU A 157 -9.28 -0.86 -13.29
CA LEU A 157 -8.87 0.54 -13.17
C LEU A 157 -10.04 1.38 -12.65
N GLY A 158 -11.25 1.24 -13.17
CA GLY A 158 -12.43 1.93 -12.65
C GLY A 158 -12.70 1.66 -11.16
N GLY A 159 -12.39 0.46 -10.67
CA GLY A 159 -12.50 0.10 -9.25
C GLY A 159 -11.31 0.52 -8.36
N ARG A 160 -10.16 0.89 -8.95
CA ARG A 160 -8.92 1.26 -8.24
C ARG A 160 -8.46 2.71 -8.50
N ALA A 161 -9.03 3.39 -9.49
CA ALA A 161 -8.74 4.76 -9.87
C ALA A 161 -9.47 5.75 -8.97
N GLY A 162 -8.83 6.88 -8.74
CA GLY A 162 -9.32 7.92 -7.85
C GLY A 162 -8.88 7.75 -6.41
N LYS A 163 -9.35 8.67 -5.57
CA LYS A 163 -9.08 8.72 -4.14
C LYS A 163 -10.40 8.67 -3.38
N VAL A 164 -10.34 8.20 -2.15
CA VAL A 164 -11.42 8.26 -1.18
C VAL A 164 -10.92 8.98 0.05
N LYS A 165 -11.84 9.52 0.83
CA LYS A 165 -11.55 10.11 2.12
C LYS A 165 -11.30 9.00 3.14
N GLY A 166 -10.16 9.06 3.81
CA GLY A 166 -9.83 8.27 4.99
C GLY A 166 -9.49 9.21 6.16
N VAL A 167 -9.44 8.66 7.37
CA VAL A 167 -9.16 9.43 8.59
C VAL A 167 -7.83 8.98 9.17
N ARG A 168 -6.89 9.92 9.31
CA ARG A 168 -5.65 9.72 10.06
C ARG A 168 -5.89 10.10 11.52
N ILE A 169 -5.69 9.15 12.42
CA ILE A 169 -5.75 9.34 13.87
C ILE A 169 -4.32 9.50 14.37
N ASN A 170 -3.95 10.71 14.81
CA ASN A 170 -2.61 11.02 15.27
C ASN A 170 -2.38 10.60 16.72
N CYS A 171 -1.23 9.97 16.99
CA CYS A 171 -0.77 9.73 18.36
C CYS A 171 -0.40 11.03 19.07
N LEU A 172 -0.22 10.97 20.39
CA LEU A 172 0.05 12.17 21.21
C LEU A 172 1.27 12.97 20.72
N GLY A 173 2.35 12.29 20.30
CA GLY A 173 3.55 12.95 19.75
C GLY A 173 3.29 13.67 18.43
N ASP A 174 2.52 13.06 17.51
CA ASP A 174 2.23 13.63 16.20
C ASP A 174 1.21 14.78 16.24
N GLN A 175 0.47 14.93 17.34
CA GLN A 175 -0.41 16.08 17.57
C GLN A 175 0.40 17.38 17.81
N ALA A 176 1.66 17.27 18.25
CA ALA A 176 2.54 18.41 18.54
C ALA A 176 1.90 19.48 19.46
N GLY A 177 1.06 19.04 20.42
CA GLY A 177 0.36 19.91 21.36
C GLY A 177 -0.89 20.60 20.81
N ASP A 178 -1.33 20.28 19.58
CA ASP A 178 -2.54 20.80 18.96
C ASP A 178 -3.63 19.71 18.88
N PRO A 179 -4.64 19.73 19.78
CA PRO A 179 -5.71 18.73 19.80
C PRO A 179 -6.54 18.68 18.51
N SER A 180 -6.60 19.78 17.74
CA SER A 180 -7.33 19.81 16.47
C SER A 180 -6.73 18.87 15.41
N ARG A 181 -5.47 18.47 15.61
CA ARG A 181 -4.75 17.52 14.74
C ARG A 181 -4.97 16.07 15.13
N GLN A 182 -5.77 15.77 16.16
CA GLN A 182 -6.00 14.39 16.59
C GLN A 182 -6.62 13.54 15.48
N LEU A 183 -7.57 14.10 14.72
CA LEU A 183 -8.22 13.47 13.58
C LEU A 183 -8.04 14.35 12.35
N LEU A 184 -7.44 13.80 11.29
CA LEU A 184 -7.23 14.51 10.03
C LEU A 184 -7.86 13.77 8.87
N GLN A 185 -8.58 14.50 8.03
CA GLN A 185 -9.12 13.98 6.79
C GLN A 185 -7.99 13.90 5.76
N VAL A 186 -7.80 12.73 5.15
CA VAL A 186 -6.75 12.50 4.16
C VAL A 186 -7.30 11.83 2.91
N ASP A 187 -6.73 12.15 1.76
CA ASP A 187 -7.06 11.47 0.51
C ASP A 187 -6.24 10.18 0.37
N VAL A 188 -6.93 9.04 0.29
CA VAL A 188 -6.32 7.72 0.13
C VAL A 188 -6.60 7.19 -1.27
N PRO A 189 -5.58 6.86 -2.07
CA PRO A 189 -5.80 6.23 -3.38
C PRO A 189 -6.59 4.93 -3.26
N LYS A 190 -7.61 4.68 -4.09
CA LYS A 190 -8.38 3.41 -4.05
C LYS A 190 -7.55 2.16 -4.35
N ALA A 191 -6.35 2.34 -4.90
CA ALA A 191 -5.34 1.30 -5.09
C ALA A 191 -4.47 1.06 -3.84
N HIS A 192 -4.69 1.79 -2.74
CA HIS A 192 -3.88 1.67 -1.53
C HIS A 192 -4.02 0.27 -0.92
N PRO A 193 -2.94 -0.34 -0.41
CA PRO A 193 -2.91 -1.78 -0.10
C PRO A 193 -3.83 -2.15 1.05
N LEU A 194 -4.08 -1.16 1.92
CA LEU A 194 -5.00 -1.24 3.05
C LEU A 194 -6.39 -1.76 2.63
N PHE A 195 -6.90 -1.40 1.44
CA PHE A 195 -8.20 -1.88 0.97
C PHE A 195 -8.23 -3.39 0.65
N ASN A 196 -7.06 -3.97 0.38
CA ASN A 196 -6.89 -5.38 0.04
C ASN A 196 -6.36 -6.22 1.21
N LEU A 197 -6.06 -5.59 2.36
CA LEU A 197 -5.72 -6.35 3.56
C LEU A 197 -6.96 -7.15 3.97
N GLU A 198 -6.87 -8.47 3.83
CA GLU A 198 -7.68 -9.39 4.60
C GLU A 198 -7.19 -9.25 6.05
N SER A 199 -7.86 -8.39 6.82
CA SER A 199 -7.54 -8.26 8.23
C SER A 199 -8.02 -9.53 8.94
N ASP A 200 -7.08 -10.33 9.44
CA ASP A 200 -7.38 -11.38 10.43
C ASP A 200 -7.86 -10.79 11.77
N ASP A 201 -7.73 -9.47 11.95
CA ASP A 201 -8.14 -8.73 13.14
C ASP A 201 -9.23 -7.70 12.78
N PRO A 202 -10.52 -8.08 12.74
CA PRO A 202 -11.61 -7.15 12.50
C PRO A 202 -11.81 -6.17 13.65
N LEU A 203 -12.38 -4.99 13.35
CA LEU A 203 -12.82 -4.04 14.36
C LEU A 203 -14.21 -4.44 14.86
N ASP A 204 -14.28 -5.24 15.93
CA ASP A 204 -15.50 -5.92 16.40
C ASP A 204 -16.73 -5.01 16.45
N ILE A 205 -16.61 -3.84 17.10
CA ILE A 205 -17.72 -2.89 17.29
C ILE A 205 -18.18 -2.32 15.95
N VAL A 206 -17.23 -1.99 15.06
CA VAL A 206 -17.52 -1.46 13.72
C VAL A 206 -18.18 -2.54 12.87
N GLN A 207 -17.69 -3.78 12.93
CA GLN A 207 -18.27 -4.92 12.24
C GLN A 207 -19.67 -5.25 12.73
N TYR A 208 -19.93 -5.12 14.04
CA TYR A 208 -21.26 -5.31 14.63
C TYR A 208 -22.29 -4.33 14.06
N LEU A 209 -21.84 -3.16 13.58
CA LEU A 209 -22.66 -2.15 12.91
C LEU A 209 -22.73 -2.32 11.37
N ASP A 210 -22.31 -3.48 10.85
CA ASP A 210 -22.23 -3.79 9.41
C ASP A 210 -21.35 -2.81 8.61
N MET A 211 -20.31 -2.29 9.27
CA MET A 211 -19.30 -1.44 8.66
C MET A 211 -17.99 -2.22 8.47
N GLN A 212 -17.25 -1.90 7.41
CA GLN A 212 -16.05 -2.64 7.01
C GLN A 212 -14.79 -1.78 7.13
N TRP A 213 -14.57 -1.13 8.27
CA TRP A 213 -13.36 -0.31 8.42
C TRP A 213 -12.13 -1.18 8.65
N VAL A 214 -11.03 -0.73 8.07
CA VAL A 214 -9.70 -1.34 8.25
C VAL A 214 -8.72 -0.25 8.65
N LEU A 215 -7.75 -0.63 9.48
CA LEU A 215 -6.74 0.29 9.97
C LEU A 215 -5.33 -0.18 9.68
N LYS A 216 -4.40 0.78 9.55
CA LYS A 216 -2.97 0.51 9.44
C LYS A 216 -2.19 1.53 10.24
N SER A 217 -1.41 1.03 11.20
CA SER A 217 -0.38 1.83 11.85
C SER A 217 0.76 2.07 10.86
N TYR A 218 1.18 3.32 10.75
CA TYR A 218 2.43 3.67 10.09
C TYR A 218 3.44 3.90 11.20
N GLY A 219 4.50 3.11 11.20
CA GLY A 219 5.63 3.34 12.10
C GLY A 219 6.16 4.77 11.90
N GLY A 220 5.80 5.66 12.82
CA GLY A 220 6.32 7.03 12.88
C GLY A 220 7.70 7.06 13.52
N LYS A 221 8.30 8.26 13.59
CA LYS A 221 9.58 8.50 14.29
C LYS A 221 9.60 7.95 15.73
N HIS A 222 8.44 7.83 16.36
CA HIS A 222 8.28 7.34 17.74
C HIS A 222 7.87 5.86 17.83
N GLY A 223 7.66 5.17 16.70
CA GLY A 223 7.13 3.80 16.65
C GLY A 223 8.18 2.69 16.53
N SER A 224 9.47 3.00 16.28
CA SER A 224 10.47 1.95 16.04
C SER A 224 11.85 2.14 16.68
N SER A 225 12.12 3.20 17.45
CA SER A 225 13.50 3.44 17.95
C SER A 225 13.66 4.16 19.28
N ILE A 226 12.62 4.31 20.11
CA ILE A 226 12.81 4.96 21.41
C ILE A 226 13.23 3.89 22.43
N GLN A 227 14.55 3.76 22.60
CA GLN A 227 15.19 3.05 23.72
C GLN A 227 15.11 3.85 25.05
N ASP A 228 14.32 4.92 25.08
CA ASP A 228 14.16 5.82 26.23
C ASP A 228 12.76 5.64 26.83
N ASP A 229 12.68 5.00 28.00
CA ASP A 229 11.41 4.61 28.63
C ASP A 229 10.48 5.82 28.93
N GLY A 230 11.00 7.05 28.90
CA GLY A 230 10.24 8.27 29.19
C GLY A 230 9.26 8.74 28.09
N GLU A 231 9.50 8.45 26.81
CA GLU A 231 8.72 9.00 25.69
C GLU A 231 7.74 8.00 25.05
N GLN A 232 7.64 6.78 25.57
CA GLN A 232 6.75 5.75 25.01
C GLN A 232 5.27 6.21 24.96
N HIS A 233 4.84 7.01 25.92
CA HIS A 233 3.49 7.58 25.96
C HIS A 233 3.16 8.48 24.77
N LEU A 234 4.16 9.09 24.11
CA LEU A 234 3.94 9.91 22.91
C LEU A 234 3.54 9.07 21.69
N ALA A 235 3.89 7.78 21.69
CA ALA A 235 3.45 6.84 20.68
C ALA A 235 2.04 6.32 20.93
N ASP A 236 1.45 6.53 22.11
CA ASP A 236 0.13 6.00 22.42
C ASP A 236 -0.97 6.74 21.63
N ASN A 237 -1.93 5.94 21.15
CA ASN A 237 -3.08 6.43 20.40
C ASN A 237 -4.38 5.95 21.08
N PRO A 238 -4.94 6.71 22.04
CA PRO A 238 -6.07 6.26 22.84
C PRO A 238 -7.33 6.01 22.00
N LEU A 239 -7.60 6.81 20.96
CA LEU A 239 -8.76 6.60 20.08
C LEU A 239 -8.65 5.28 19.30
N VAL A 240 -7.45 4.91 18.85
CA VAL A 240 -7.24 3.62 18.18
C VAL A 240 -7.45 2.46 19.15
N ARG A 241 -7.06 2.59 20.43
CA ARG A 241 -7.33 1.56 21.44
C ARG A 241 -8.83 1.31 21.61
N LEU A 242 -9.66 2.36 21.56
CA LEU A 242 -11.11 2.22 21.59
C LEU A 242 -11.62 1.42 20.39
N LEU A 243 -11.15 1.74 19.17
CA LEU A 243 -11.56 1.02 17.95
C LEU A 243 -11.14 -0.46 17.93
N LEU A 244 -10.06 -0.80 18.64
CA LEU A 244 -9.52 -2.16 18.74
C LEU A 244 -10.15 -3.00 19.87
N LEU A 245 -11.06 -2.42 20.66
CA LEU A 245 -11.72 -3.07 21.78
C LEU A 245 -12.49 -4.31 21.32
N GLN A 246 -12.24 -5.45 21.96
CA GLN A 246 -12.88 -6.71 21.60
C GLN A 246 -14.22 -6.86 22.30
N VAL A 247 -15.26 -7.17 21.54
CA VAL A 247 -16.62 -7.38 22.07
C VAL A 247 -17.29 -8.66 21.56
N GLN A 248 -16.59 -9.48 20.77
CA GLN A 248 -17.13 -10.77 20.34
C GLN A 248 -17.44 -11.69 21.52
N GLU A 249 -18.65 -12.26 21.56
CA GLU A 249 -19.14 -13.02 22.73
C GLU A 249 -18.25 -14.21 23.08
N GLU A 250 -17.54 -14.77 22.10
CA GLU A 250 -16.71 -15.98 22.23
C GLU A 250 -15.24 -15.68 22.58
N ASP A 251 -14.80 -14.42 22.51
CA ASP A 251 -13.41 -14.05 22.78
C ASP A 251 -13.09 -14.17 24.28
N GLU A 252 -11.92 -14.74 24.57
CA GLU A 252 -11.36 -14.83 25.92
C GLU A 252 -10.91 -13.45 26.44
N GLU A 253 -10.46 -12.57 25.53
CA GLU A 253 -10.03 -11.19 25.80
C GLU A 253 -11.19 -10.17 25.68
N TRP A 254 -12.43 -10.62 25.90
CA TRP A 254 -13.62 -9.77 25.80
C TRP A 254 -13.54 -8.55 26.74
N GLY A 255 -13.81 -7.37 26.18
CA GLY A 255 -13.78 -6.10 26.89
C GLY A 255 -12.36 -5.54 27.06
N GLU A 256 -11.35 -6.17 26.46
CA GLU A 256 -9.96 -5.72 26.46
C GLU A 256 -9.45 -5.51 25.03
N VAL A 257 -8.20 -5.04 24.92
CA VAL A 257 -7.47 -4.99 23.65
C VAL A 257 -6.34 -6.00 23.77
N SER A 258 -6.39 -7.06 22.96
CA SER A 258 -5.36 -8.10 22.96
C SER A 258 -3.94 -7.52 22.87
N GLN A 259 -2.96 -8.21 23.48
CA GLN A 259 -1.57 -7.77 23.39
C GLN A 259 -1.09 -7.67 21.93
N ARG A 260 -1.58 -8.55 21.06
CA ARG A 260 -1.32 -8.51 19.61
C ARG A 260 -1.84 -7.19 19.01
N ARG A 261 -3.05 -6.76 19.37
CA ARG A 261 -3.67 -5.53 18.86
C ARG A 261 -3.06 -4.25 19.44
N LEU A 262 -2.49 -4.28 20.64
CA LEU A 262 -1.85 -3.11 21.25
C LEU A 262 -0.71 -2.53 20.39
N ALA A 263 0.01 -3.37 19.64
CA ALA A 263 1.03 -2.89 18.71
C ALA A 263 0.44 -2.00 17.60
N HIS A 264 -0.80 -2.25 17.17
CA HIS A 264 -1.50 -1.43 16.18
C HIS A 264 -2.01 -0.09 16.72
N ALA A 265 -2.14 0.03 18.04
CA ALA A 265 -2.50 1.28 18.72
C ALA A 265 -1.30 2.20 18.99
N ARG A 266 -0.11 1.85 18.50
CA ARG A 266 1.09 2.69 18.59
C ARG A 266 1.31 3.47 17.30
N GLY A 267 1.64 4.75 17.45
CA GLY A 267 1.84 5.71 16.39
C GLY A 267 0.55 6.23 15.78
N SER A 268 0.71 7.03 14.73
CA SER A 268 -0.42 7.51 13.94
C SER A 268 -0.97 6.42 13.02
N VAL A 269 -2.29 6.33 12.95
CA VAL A 269 -3.01 5.24 12.28
C VAL A 269 -3.91 5.81 11.21
N LEU A 270 -3.94 5.17 10.04
CA LEU A 270 -4.92 5.47 9.01
C LEU A 270 -6.09 4.49 9.12
N VAL A 271 -7.31 5.02 9.08
CA VAL A 271 -8.56 4.28 9.02
C VAL A 271 -9.25 4.58 7.70
N VAL A 272 -9.74 3.54 7.02
CA VAL A 272 -10.49 3.64 5.77
C VAL A 272 -11.66 2.65 5.75
N ASP A 273 -12.68 2.95 4.96
CA ASP A 273 -13.74 1.98 4.64
C ASP A 273 -13.26 1.01 3.54
N ARG A 274 -13.21 -0.29 3.83
CA ARG A 274 -12.81 -1.34 2.88
C ARG A 274 -13.66 -1.36 1.61
N ALA A 275 -14.92 -0.92 1.68
CA ALA A 275 -15.78 -0.75 0.52
C ALA A 275 -15.40 0.44 -0.38
N LYS A 276 -14.31 1.16 -0.08
CA LYS A 276 -13.80 2.33 -0.81
C LYS A 276 -14.85 3.45 -0.90
N ARG A 277 -15.56 3.66 0.21
CA ARG A 277 -16.44 4.81 0.44
C ARG A 277 -15.68 5.87 1.23
N ASP A 278 -16.13 7.11 1.12
CA ASP A 278 -15.57 8.21 1.90
C ASP A 278 -15.91 8.01 3.39
N LEU A 279 -14.87 8.08 4.22
CA LEU A 279 -14.97 8.01 5.67
C LEU A 279 -14.69 9.38 6.27
N GLU A 280 -15.72 9.99 6.85
CA GLU A 280 -15.67 11.33 7.44
C GLU A 280 -15.11 11.31 8.87
N ILE A 281 -14.41 12.39 9.26
CA ILE A 281 -13.93 12.60 10.64
C ILE A 281 -15.06 12.44 11.66
N SER A 282 -16.22 13.06 11.40
CA SER A 282 -17.37 13.06 12.33
C SER A 282 -17.83 11.64 12.67
N MET A 283 -17.81 10.73 11.69
CA MET A 283 -18.18 9.32 11.88
C MET A 283 -17.17 8.59 12.77
N VAL A 284 -15.86 8.77 12.52
CA VAL A 284 -14.81 8.15 13.33
C VAL A 284 -14.81 8.69 14.76
N HIS A 285 -15.02 10.00 14.91
CA HIS A 285 -15.11 10.65 16.22
C HIS A 285 -16.33 10.16 17.01
N ALA A 286 -17.50 10.13 16.38
CA ALA A 286 -18.74 9.62 16.98
C ALA A 286 -18.61 8.16 17.41
N MET A 287 -17.97 7.32 16.60
CA MET A 287 -17.68 5.93 16.95
C MET A 287 -16.83 5.85 18.23
N CYS A 288 -15.73 6.60 18.29
CA CYS A 288 -14.87 6.62 19.47
C CYS A 288 -15.62 7.10 20.71
N ARG A 289 -16.40 8.19 20.61
CA ARG A 289 -17.21 8.69 21.74
C ARG A 289 -18.27 7.69 22.21
N MET A 290 -18.97 7.02 21.28
CA MET A 290 -19.92 5.97 21.64
C MET A 290 -19.23 4.83 22.39
N ILE A 291 -18.04 4.43 21.95
CA ILE A 291 -17.27 3.37 22.63
C ILE A 291 -16.87 3.83 24.03
N GLU A 292 -16.31 5.04 24.15
CA GLU A 292 -15.83 5.59 25.41
C GLU A 292 -16.94 5.87 26.43
N GLU A 293 -18.07 6.45 25.99
CA GLU A 293 -19.13 6.93 26.89
C GLU A 293 -20.22 5.88 27.15
N VAL A 294 -20.35 4.87 26.28
CA VAL A 294 -21.41 3.85 26.40
C VAL A 294 -20.82 2.46 26.57
N VAL A 295 -19.99 2.02 25.63
CA VAL A 295 -19.52 0.62 25.58
C VAL A 295 -18.57 0.31 26.74
N VAL A 296 -17.56 1.14 26.99
CA VAL A 296 -16.57 0.95 28.06
C VAL A 296 -17.23 0.92 29.46
N PRO A 297 -18.13 1.86 29.82
CA PRO A 297 -18.86 1.79 31.09
C PRO A 297 -19.74 0.55 31.22
N LEU A 298 -20.41 0.14 30.13
CA LEU A 298 -21.24 -1.07 30.14
C LEU A 298 -20.42 -2.35 30.30
N ILE A 299 -19.24 -2.44 29.70
CA ILE A 299 -18.29 -3.53 29.91
C ILE A 299 -17.88 -3.59 31.39
N ALA A 300 -17.47 -2.46 31.97
CA ALA A 300 -17.07 -2.38 33.38
C ALA A 300 -18.22 -2.77 34.33
N ALA A 301 -19.45 -2.34 34.04
CA ALA A 301 -20.63 -2.66 34.87
C ALA A 301 -21.10 -4.13 34.75
N ASN A 302 -20.78 -4.80 33.64
CA ASN A 302 -21.26 -6.14 33.33
C ASN A 302 -20.17 -7.23 33.34
N CYS A 303 -18.92 -6.90 33.69
CA CYS A 303 -17.78 -7.83 33.67
C CYS A 303 -18.04 -9.13 34.45
N ASN A 304 -18.77 -9.07 35.58
CA ASN A 304 -19.08 -10.22 36.42
C ASN A 304 -20.37 -10.97 36.03
N ARG A 305 -21.08 -10.55 34.97
CA ARG A 305 -22.41 -11.08 34.60
C ARG A 305 -22.36 -12.13 33.48
N GLY A 306 -21.16 -12.57 33.09
CA GLY A 306 -20.96 -13.58 32.05
C GLY A 306 -21.68 -13.24 30.74
N LYS A 307 -22.21 -14.25 30.04
CA LYS A 307 -22.88 -14.08 28.73
C LYS A 307 -24.04 -13.06 28.73
N ARG A 308 -24.82 -13.00 29.82
CA ARG A 308 -25.93 -12.03 29.94
C ARG A 308 -25.43 -10.59 29.97
N GLY A 309 -24.28 -10.37 30.61
CA GLY A 309 -23.59 -9.09 30.60
C GLY A 309 -23.08 -8.71 29.21
N ARG A 310 -22.40 -9.64 28.53
CA ARG A 310 -21.88 -9.43 27.17
C ARG A 310 -22.99 -9.06 26.17
N LYS A 311 -24.13 -9.77 26.24
CA LYS A 311 -25.30 -9.48 25.40
C LYS A 311 -25.84 -8.07 25.59
N ALA A 312 -25.94 -7.59 26.83
CA ALA A 312 -26.43 -6.24 27.13
C ALA A 312 -25.51 -5.15 26.55
N VAL A 313 -24.19 -5.39 26.49
CA VAL A 313 -23.25 -4.47 25.83
C VAL A 313 -23.51 -4.44 24.31
N LEU A 314 -23.63 -5.60 23.68
CA LEU A 314 -23.90 -5.70 22.24
C LEU A 314 -25.23 -5.04 21.86
N GLU A 315 -26.28 -5.23 22.66
CA GLU A 315 -27.59 -4.58 22.46
C GLU A 315 -27.52 -3.04 22.53
N ALA A 316 -26.52 -2.47 23.19
CA ALA A 316 -26.31 -1.01 23.23
C ALA A 316 -25.56 -0.47 21.99
N ILE A 317 -24.86 -1.34 21.25
CA ILE A 317 -24.12 -0.97 20.04
C ILE A 317 -25.11 -0.96 18.86
N THR A 318 -25.67 0.20 18.57
CA THR A 318 -26.66 0.37 17.49
C THR A 318 -26.34 1.59 16.63
N LEU A 319 -26.80 1.57 15.38
CA LEU A 319 -26.65 2.71 14.46
C LEU A 319 -27.38 3.95 14.99
N ASP A 320 -28.53 3.78 15.64
CA ASP A 320 -29.26 4.90 16.23
C ASP A 320 -28.49 5.52 17.38
N LYS A 321 -27.84 4.70 18.22
CA LYS A 321 -26.98 5.22 19.27
C LYS A 321 -25.77 5.95 18.70
N LEU A 322 -25.12 5.39 17.67
CA LEU A 322 -24.01 6.06 16.99
C LEU A 322 -24.42 7.42 16.41
N ARG A 323 -25.63 7.53 15.84
CA ARG A 323 -26.15 8.78 15.25
C ARG A 323 -26.35 9.90 16.27
N GLU A 324 -26.56 9.58 17.55
CA GLU A 324 -26.62 10.60 18.61
C GLU A 324 -25.28 11.36 18.71
N PHE A 325 -24.16 10.65 18.59
CA PHE A 325 -22.81 11.21 18.68
C PHE A 325 -22.31 11.91 17.40
N ILE A 326 -23.02 11.78 16.28
CA ILE A 326 -22.67 12.47 15.02
C ILE A 326 -23.17 13.92 15.01
N LYS A 327 -24.22 14.22 15.79
CA LYS A 327 -24.90 15.53 15.80
C LYS A 327 -24.35 16.51 16.83
N ASP A 328 -23.49 16.03 17.73
CA ASP A 328 -22.74 16.80 18.72
C ASP A 328 -21.37 17.21 18.17
#